data_AF-A0A7W4EBB7-F1
#
_entry.id   AF-A0A7W4EBB7-F1
#
_cell.length_a   1.000
_cell.length_b   1.000
_cell.length_c   1.000
_cell.angle_alpha   90.00
_cell.angle_beta   90.00
_cell.angle_gamma   90.00
#
_symmetry.space_group_name_H-M   'P 1'
#
loop_
_entity.id
_entity.type
_entity.pdbx_description
1 polymer ?
#
loop_
_entity_poly.entity_id
_entity_poly.type
_entity_poly.pdbx_seq_one_letter_code
_entity_poly.pdbx_strand_id
1 'polypeptide(L)'
;MFCETYAEPKCLDNANTNTQTGTETETQIANPASEYCVAQGGTSEIKKDEDGSEYGVCKLANGEEKDEWEFYRASQEAGYVGLSVAEAQAKAKENGVDFRIAEEDGKANALTADLRPGRVNATVKNGKVTSVDIE
;
A
#
# COMPACT_ATOMS: atom_id res chain seq x y z
N MET A 1 36.28 -20.43 -59.21
CA MET A 1 35.17 -21.39 -59.30
C MET A 1 34.19 -20.95 -58.22
N PHE A 2 33.21 -20.07 -58.49
CA PHE A 2 31.92 -20.30 -59.20
C PHE A 2 31.27 -21.60 -58.74
N CYS A 3 30.02 -21.69 -58.29
CA CYS A 3 28.86 -20.81 -58.13
C CYS A 3 28.21 -21.21 -56.78
N GLU A 4 27.22 -20.52 -56.23
CA GLU A 4 25.82 -20.95 -56.38
C GLU A 4 24.92 -19.78 -55.97
N THR A 5 24.47 -19.01 -56.96
CA THR A 5 23.09 -18.98 -57.47
C THR A 5 22.09 -18.32 -56.52
N TYR A 6 21.93 -17.02 -56.78
CA TYR A 6 20.84 -16.16 -56.35
C TYR A 6 19.44 -16.77 -56.57
N ALA A 7 18.59 -16.62 -55.56
CA ALA A 7 17.16 -16.38 -55.72
C ALA A 7 16.66 -15.57 -54.50
N GLU A 8 16.79 -14.25 -54.54
CA GLU A 8 16.08 -13.32 -53.64
C GLU A 8 14.57 -13.30 -53.98
N PRO A 9 13.71 -12.52 -53.28
CA PRO A 9 13.44 -12.37 -51.84
C PRO A 9 11.89 -12.48 -51.59
N LYS A 10 11.39 -11.93 -50.47
CA LYS A 10 9.97 -11.58 -50.13
C LYS A 10 9.28 -12.60 -49.19
N CYS A 11 8.61 -12.24 -48.09
CA CYS A 11 8.13 -10.96 -47.57
C CYS A 11 8.37 -10.90 -46.04
N LEU A 12 8.63 -9.69 -45.53
CA LEU A 12 8.33 -9.33 -44.15
C LEU A 12 6.81 -9.29 -43.99
N ASP A 13 6.24 -10.21 -43.20
CA ASP A 13 4.89 -10.03 -42.66
C ASP A 13 5.01 -9.43 -41.26
N ASN A 14 4.75 -8.12 -41.22
CA ASN A 14 4.56 -7.34 -40.01
C ASN A 14 3.29 -7.80 -39.29
N ALA A 15 3.37 -8.89 -38.52
CA ALA A 15 2.37 -9.19 -37.51
C ALA A 15 2.74 -8.42 -36.25
N ASN A 16 2.09 -7.28 -36.08
CA ASN A 16 1.96 -6.57 -34.82
C ASN A 16 1.37 -7.52 -33.77
N THR A 17 2.24 -8.27 -33.09
CA THR A 17 1.91 -8.93 -31.83
C THR A 17 2.32 -7.97 -30.74
N ASN A 18 1.35 -7.17 -30.30
CA ASN A 18 1.33 -6.61 -28.97
C ASN A 18 1.49 -7.78 -27.98
N THR A 19 2.71 -7.95 -27.48
CA THR A 19 2.98 -8.71 -26.28
C THR A 19 4.05 -7.93 -25.55
N GLN A 20 3.59 -7.00 -24.72
CA GLN A 20 4.36 -6.47 -23.61
C GLN A 20 4.69 -7.63 -22.66
N THR A 21 5.68 -8.42 -23.02
CA THR A 21 6.46 -9.23 -22.08
C THR A 21 7.85 -8.63 -22.05
N GLY A 22 7.92 -7.42 -21.49
CA GLY A 22 9.17 -6.86 -20.99
C GLY A 22 9.46 -7.52 -19.66
N THR A 23 10.30 -8.56 -19.69
CA THR A 23 11.14 -8.95 -18.56
C THR A 23 12.08 -7.78 -18.24
N GLU A 24 11.57 -6.77 -17.52
CA GLU A 24 12.42 -5.84 -16.79
C GLU A 24 12.65 -6.44 -15.41
N THR A 25 13.78 -7.12 -15.27
CA THR A 25 14.37 -7.34 -13.94
C THR A 25 15.02 -6.03 -13.50
N GLU A 26 14.24 -4.96 -13.50
CA GLU A 26 14.55 -3.82 -12.66
C GLU A 26 14.11 -4.24 -11.26
N THR A 27 14.95 -4.00 -10.26
CA THR A 27 14.58 -4.18 -8.86
C THR A 27 13.49 -3.17 -8.52
N GLN A 28 12.28 -3.40 -9.04
CA GLN A 28 11.11 -2.62 -8.69
C GLN A 28 10.82 -2.97 -7.25
N ILE A 29 11.12 -2.03 -6.35
CA ILE A 29 10.64 -2.10 -4.99
C ILE A 29 9.11 -2.10 -5.12
N ALA A 30 8.50 -3.24 -4.80
CA ALA A 30 7.06 -3.37 -4.86
C ALA A 30 6.43 -2.28 -3.99
N ASN A 31 5.42 -1.59 -4.52
CA ASN A 31 4.70 -0.58 -3.76
C ASN A 31 4.01 -1.30 -2.58
N PRO A 32 4.33 -0.98 -1.31
CA PRO A 32 3.75 -1.67 -0.16
C PRO A 32 2.23 -1.55 -0.11
N ALA A 33 1.66 -0.46 -0.62
CA ALA A 33 0.21 -0.28 -0.71
C ALA A 33 -0.42 -1.24 -1.73
N SER A 34 0.23 -1.43 -2.88
CA SER A 34 -0.21 -2.36 -3.91
C SER A 34 -0.04 -3.83 -3.48
N GLU A 35 1.07 -4.16 -2.82
CA GLU A 35 1.28 -5.48 -2.20
C GLU A 35 0.20 -5.79 -1.17
N TYR A 36 -0.14 -4.81 -0.32
CA TYR A 36 -1.22 -4.96 0.65
C TYR A 36 -2.57 -5.17 -0.04
N CYS A 37 -2.88 -4.40 -1.10
CA CYS A 37 -4.11 -4.60 -1.87
C CYS A 37 -4.24 -6.04 -2.38
N VAL A 38 -3.18 -6.57 -2.99
CA VAL A 38 -3.14 -7.95 -3.51
C VAL A 38 -3.24 -8.96 -2.36
N ALA A 39 -2.60 -8.71 -1.23
CA ALA A 39 -2.70 -9.56 -0.04
C ALA A 39 -4.13 -9.61 0.54
N GLN A 40 -4.93 -8.55 0.37
CA GLN A 40 -6.36 -8.55 0.72
C GLN A 40 -7.25 -9.23 -0.34
N GLY A 41 -6.66 -9.81 -1.39
CA GLY A 41 -7.38 -10.42 -2.50
C GLY A 41 -7.94 -9.42 -3.50
N GLY A 42 -7.45 -8.18 -3.48
CA GLY A 42 -7.78 -7.14 -4.45
C GLY A 42 -6.86 -7.13 -5.67
N THR A 43 -7.14 -6.23 -6.60
CA THR A 43 -6.29 -5.91 -7.75
C THR A 43 -5.87 -4.45 -7.69
N SER A 44 -4.57 -4.19 -7.86
CA SER A 44 -3.99 -2.86 -7.95
C SER A 44 -4.16 -2.28 -9.36
N GLU A 45 -4.71 -1.07 -9.46
CA GLU A 45 -4.86 -0.35 -10.73
C GLU A 45 -4.44 1.11 -10.59
N ILE A 46 -3.60 1.58 -11.51
CA ILE A 46 -3.24 3.01 -11.58
C ILE A 46 -4.33 3.76 -12.36
N LYS A 47 -4.93 4.75 -11.72
CA LYS A 47 -5.89 5.67 -12.34
C LYS A 47 -5.28 7.07 -12.48
N LYS A 48 -5.82 7.85 -13.41
CA LYS A 48 -5.48 9.26 -13.60
C LYS A 48 -6.62 10.13 -13.12
N ASP A 49 -6.27 11.20 -12.41
CA ASP A 49 -7.21 12.25 -12.01
C ASP A 49 -7.43 13.26 -13.17
N GLU A 50 -8.33 14.23 -12.99
CA GLU A 50 -8.64 15.28 -13.97
C GLU A 50 -7.43 16.17 -14.30
N ASP A 51 -6.54 16.39 -13.33
CA ASP A 51 -5.27 17.10 -13.49
C ASP A 51 -4.16 16.24 -14.13
N GLY A 52 -4.44 14.96 -14.41
CA GLY A 52 -3.54 14.01 -15.04
C GLY A 52 -2.56 13.33 -14.08
N SER A 53 -2.71 13.53 -12.76
CA SER A 53 -1.93 12.86 -11.73
C SER A 53 -2.33 11.40 -11.62
N GLU A 54 -1.34 10.52 -11.46
CA GLU A 54 -1.56 9.08 -11.29
C GLU A 54 -1.70 8.73 -9.81
N TYR A 55 -2.70 7.92 -9.47
CA TYR A 55 -2.91 7.37 -8.14
C TYR A 55 -3.27 5.90 -8.21
N GLY A 56 -2.92 5.14 -7.18
CA GLY A 56 -3.19 3.70 -7.09
C GLY A 56 -4.55 3.43 -6.46
N VAL A 57 -5.36 2.57 -7.09
CA VAL A 57 -6.65 2.12 -6.59
C VAL A 57 -6.64 0.61 -6.37
N CYS A 58 -7.04 0.18 -5.18
CA CYS A 58 -7.31 -1.20 -4.87
C CYS A 58 -8.76 -1.54 -5.21
N LYS A 59 -8.97 -2.43 -6.18
CA LYS A 59 -10.28 -3.02 -6.45
C LYS A 59 -10.43 -4.33 -5.69
N LEU A 60 -11.28 -4.34 -4.69
CA LEU A 60 -11.57 -5.52 -3.86
C LEU A 60 -12.57 -6.45 -4.56
N ALA A 61 -12.55 -7.73 -4.22
CA ALA A 61 -13.42 -8.75 -4.83
C ALA A 61 -14.93 -8.50 -4.61
N ASN A 62 -15.29 -7.70 -3.61
CA ASN A 62 -16.66 -7.25 -3.35
C ASN A 62 -17.10 -6.09 -4.27
N GLY A 63 -16.24 -5.63 -5.17
CA GLY A 63 -16.49 -4.50 -6.07
C GLY A 63 -16.21 -3.12 -5.46
N GLU A 64 -15.69 -3.07 -4.23
CA GLU A 64 -15.30 -1.83 -3.56
C GLU A 64 -13.95 -1.34 -4.09
N GLU A 65 -13.87 -0.05 -4.40
CA GLU A 65 -12.65 0.60 -4.86
C GLU A 65 -12.15 1.55 -3.77
N LYS A 66 -10.87 1.43 -3.40
CA LYS A 66 -10.23 2.31 -2.41
C LYS A 66 -8.92 2.84 -2.96
N ASP A 67 -8.52 4.05 -2.58
CA ASP A 67 -7.13 4.45 -2.76
C ASP A 67 -6.20 3.48 -2.00
N GLU A 68 -5.14 3.02 -2.65
CA GLU A 68 -4.26 1.99 -2.09
C GLU A 68 -3.53 2.47 -0.84
N TRP A 69 -3.10 3.73 -0.83
CA TRP A 69 -2.35 4.30 0.29
C TRP A 69 -3.27 4.57 1.48
N GLU A 70 -4.47 5.08 1.24
CA GLU A 70 -5.50 5.22 2.27
C GLU A 70 -5.88 3.86 2.85
N PHE A 71 -6.10 2.85 2.00
CA PHE A 71 -6.46 1.51 2.46
C PHE A 71 -5.33 0.84 3.26
N TYR A 72 -4.09 0.98 2.79
CA TYR A 72 -2.91 0.48 3.50
C TYR A 72 -2.76 1.15 4.87
N ARG A 73 -2.84 2.48 4.96
CA ARG A 73 -2.72 3.21 6.23
C ARG A 73 -3.86 2.87 7.20
N ALA A 74 -5.09 2.83 6.70
CA ALA A 74 -6.26 2.46 7.51
C ALA A 74 -6.12 1.05 8.11
N SER A 75 -5.44 0.12 7.42
CA SER A 75 -5.17 -1.21 7.97
C SER A 75 -4.24 -1.19 9.17
N GLN A 76 -3.25 -0.29 9.17
CA GLN A 76 -2.31 -0.12 10.27
C GLN A 76 -3.03 0.44 11.49
N GLU A 77 -3.99 1.34 11.28
CA GLU A 77 -4.80 1.92 12.35
C GLU A 77 -5.82 0.93 12.92
N ALA A 78 -6.54 0.22 12.03
CA ALA A 78 -7.54 -0.78 12.40
C ALA A 78 -6.96 -1.92 13.25
N GLY A 79 -5.65 -2.16 13.14
CA GLY A 79 -4.94 -3.13 13.98
C GLY A 79 -4.97 -2.84 15.47
N TYR A 80 -5.25 -1.60 15.89
CA TYR A 80 -5.25 -1.18 17.29
C TYR A 80 -6.65 -0.81 17.82
N VAL A 81 -7.54 -0.34 16.95
CA VAL A 81 -8.88 0.11 17.33
C VAL A 81 -9.70 -1.06 17.91
N GLY A 82 -10.33 -0.84 19.07
CA GLY A 82 -11.16 -1.81 19.79
C GLY A 82 -10.40 -2.67 20.82
N LEU A 83 -9.07 -2.73 20.73
CA LEU A 83 -8.21 -3.40 21.71
C LEU A 83 -8.25 -2.66 23.06
N SER A 84 -8.01 -3.39 24.15
CA SER A 84 -7.65 -2.75 25.41
C SER A 84 -6.27 -2.07 25.28
N VAL A 85 -6.02 -1.09 26.14
CA VAL A 85 -4.72 -0.39 26.18
C VAL A 85 -3.55 -1.37 26.31
N ALA A 86 -3.68 -2.38 27.17
CA ALA A 86 -2.63 -3.37 27.39
C ALA A 86 -2.37 -4.23 26.15
N GLU A 87 -3.42 -4.66 25.46
CA GLU A 87 -3.31 -5.43 24.21
C GLU A 87 -2.67 -4.60 23.10
N ALA A 88 -3.11 -3.34 22.95
CA ALA A 88 -2.57 -2.43 21.95
C ALA A 88 -1.08 -2.13 22.21
N GLN A 89 -0.69 -1.90 23.47
CA GLN A 89 0.71 -1.71 23.86
C GLN A 89 1.56 -2.95 23.62
N ALA A 90 1.04 -4.14 23.93
CA ALA A 90 1.74 -5.40 23.67
C ALA A 90 1.96 -5.63 22.18
N LYS A 91 0.93 -5.40 21.35
CA LYS A 91 1.01 -5.49 19.90
C LYS A 91 2.00 -4.48 19.33
N ALA A 92 1.96 -3.22 19.77
CA ALA A 92 2.91 -2.22 19.31
C ALA A 92 4.36 -2.60 19.66
N LYS A 93 4.59 -3.09 20.89
CA LYS A 93 5.91 -3.58 21.32
C LYS A 93 6.41 -4.75 20.46
N GLU A 94 5.54 -5.69 20.10
CA GLU A 94 5.87 -6.82 19.22
C GLU A 94 6.27 -6.34 17.82
N ASN A 95 5.57 -5.33 17.30
CA ASN A 95 5.85 -4.73 16.00
C ASN A 95 7.00 -3.70 16.04
N GLY A 96 7.62 -3.48 17.21
CA GLY A 96 8.71 -2.50 17.39
C GLY A 96 8.26 -1.04 17.23
N VAL A 97 6.97 -0.79 17.45
CA VAL A 97 6.32 0.52 17.28
C VAL A 97 6.20 1.24 18.63
N ASP A 98 6.61 2.50 18.68
CA ASP A 98 6.36 3.37 19.82
C ASP A 98 4.85 3.62 19.94
N PHE A 99 4.24 3.29 21.08
CA PHE A 99 2.80 3.51 21.34
C PHE A 99 2.61 4.39 22.56
N ARG A 100 1.85 5.48 22.40
CA ARG A 100 1.49 6.38 23.51
C ARG A 100 0.01 6.73 23.47
N ILE A 101 -0.56 6.95 24.66
CA ILE A 101 -1.95 7.39 24.81
C ILE A 101 -1.96 8.92 24.70
N ALA A 102 -2.45 9.45 23.59
CA ALA A 102 -2.58 10.88 23.35
C ALA A 102 -3.77 11.50 24.09
N GLU A 103 -4.87 10.76 24.19
CA GLU A 103 -6.08 11.17 24.89
C GLU A 103 -6.69 9.97 25.61
N GLU A 104 -7.12 10.16 26.85
CA GLU A 104 -7.82 9.15 27.64
C GLU A 104 -9.11 9.75 28.19
N ASP A 105 -10.25 9.12 27.87
CA ASP A 105 -11.59 9.51 28.32
C ASP A 105 -11.94 10.98 28.05
N GLY A 106 -11.52 11.50 26.89
CA GLY A 106 -11.74 12.89 26.50
C GLY A 106 -10.75 13.88 27.13
N LYS A 107 -9.77 13.39 27.89
CA LYS A 107 -8.71 14.20 28.48
C LYS A 107 -7.42 14.00 27.69
N ALA A 108 -7.02 15.02 26.95
CA ALA A 108 -5.73 15.04 26.27
C ALA A 108 -4.59 14.96 27.30
N ASN A 109 -3.63 14.09 27.04
CA ASN A 109 -2.43 13.95 27.85
C ASN A 109 -1.43 15.06 27.51
N ALA A 110 -0.74 15.58 28.52
CA ALA A 110 0.32 16.57 28.34
C ALA A 110 1.57 15.89 27.77
N LEU A 111 1.65 15.84 26.44
CA LEU A 111 2.73 15.20 25.70
C LEU A 111 3.51 16.23 24.89
N THR A 112 4.80 16.00 24.71
CA THR A 112 5.64 16.82 23.83
C THR A 112 5.29 16.55 22.37
N ALA A 113 5.16 17.60 21.56
CA ALA A 113 4.90 17.54 20.12
C ALA A 113 6.16 17.23 19.29
N ASP A 114 6.99 16.31 19.77
CA ASP A 114 8.11 15.75 19.01
C ASP A 114 7.56 14.93 17.84
N LEU A 115 8.16 14.90 16.65
CA LEU A 115 7.72 14.03 15.55
C LEU A 115 8.59 12.78 15.50
N ARG A 116 7.99 11.60 15.64
CA ARG A 116 8.68 10.32 15.50
C ARG A 116 7.97 9.47 14.45
N PRO A 117 8.53 9.36 13.24
CA PRO A 117 7.97 8.54 12.18
C PRO A 117 7.65 7.13 12.67
N GLY A 118 6.41 6.70 12.46
CA GLY A 118 5.88 5.40 12.84
C GLY A 118 5.34 5.30 14.27
N ARG A 119 5.39 6.37 15.08
CA ARG A 119 4.81 6.35 16.43
C ARG A 119 3.28 6.38 16.37
N VAL A 120 2.66 5.53 17.17
CA VAL A 120 1.20 5.42 17.30
C VAL A 120 0.72 6.25 18.49
N ASN A 121 -0.12 7.24 18.19
CA ASN A 121 -0.83 8.08 19.14
C ASN A 121 -2.26 7.58 19.28
N ALA A 122 -2.58 6.93 20.40
CA ALA A 122 -3.91 6.37 20.62
C ALA A 122 -4.82 7.31 21.40
N THR A 123 -6.07 7.39 20.97
CA THR A 123 -7.20 7.88 21.76
C THR A 123 -7.88 6.71 22.41
N VAL A 124 -8.05 6.78 23.73
CA VAL A 124 -8.62 5.74 24.56
C VAL A 124 -9.91 6.27 25.18
N LYS A 125 -10.96 5.44 25.17
CA LYS A 125 -12.22 5.70 25.88
C LYS A 125 -12.69 4.43 26.55
N ASN A 126 -13.06 4.51 27.82
CA ASN A 126 -13.47 3.38 28.66
C ASN A 126 -12.45 2.23 28.63
N GLY A 127 -11.15 2.55 28.65
CA GLY A 127 -10.05 1.57 28.62
C GLY A 127 -9.84 0.84 27.28
N LYS A 128 -10.50 1.29 26.20
CA LYS A 128 -10.35 0.76 24.83
C LYS A 128 -9.87 1.83 23.88
N VAL A 129 -9.01 1.44 22.94
CA VAL A 129 -8.55 2.31 21.86
C VAL A 129 -9.72 2.60 20.91
N THR A 130 -10.08 3.86 20.72
CA THR A 130 -11.15 4.28 19.80
C THR A 130 -10.63 4.87 18.51
N SER A 131 -9.42 5.43 18.53
CA SER A 131 -8.74 5.96 17.35
C SER A 131 -7.25 5.84 17.56
N VAL A 132 -6.50 5.75 16.47
CA VAL A 132 -5.05 5.92 16.49
C VAL A 132 -4.63 6.86 15.38
N ASP A 133 -3.55 7.59 15.60
CA ASP A 133 -2.91 8.48 14.64
C ASP A 133 -1.44 8.08 14.54
N ILE A 134 -0.96 7.82 13.33
CA ILE A 134 0.40 7.34 13.08
C ILE A 134 1.22 8.50 12.51
N GLU A 135 2.31 8.83 13.19
CA GLU A 135 3.24 9.92 12.82
C GLU A 135 4.15 9.63 11.63
#